data_AF-A0A8C3PI41-F1
#
_entry.id   AF-A0A8C3PI41-F1
#
_cell.length_a   1.000
_cell.length_b   1.000
_cell.length_c   1.000
_cell.angle_alpha   90.00
_cell.angle_beta   90.00
_cell.angle_gamma   90.00
#
_symmetry.space_group_name_H-M   'P 1'
#
loop_
_entity.id
_entity.type
_entity.pdbx_description
1 polymer ?
#
loop_
_entity_poly.entity_id
_entity_poly.type
_entity_poly.pdbx_seq_one_letter_code
_entity_poly.pdbx_strand_id
1 'polypeptide(L)'
;MAMLEANADTSAEEESFGPQLIARLEQCGINANDVKKLEEAGFHTVEAVAYAPKKELLNIKGISEAKADKILAEAAKLVPMGFTTATEFHQRRSEIIQITTGSKELDKLLQGGIETGSITELFGEFRTGKTQLCHTLAVTCQVSSPT
;
A
#
# COMPACT_ATOMS: atom_id res chain seq x y z
N MET A 1 9.30 -1.40 -48.79
CA MET A 1 8.28 -0.85 -47.87
C MET A 1 9.00 -0.65 -46.55
N ALA A 2 9.42 0.58 -46.28
CA ALA A 2 10.17 0.91 -45.07
C ALA A 2 9.26 0.74 -43.85
N MET A 3 9.60 -0.17 -42.96
CA MET A 3 8.99 -0.24 -41.63
C MET A 3 9.71 0.80 -40.78
N LEU A 4 8.97 1.85 -40.42
CA LEU A 4 9.35 2.84 -39.42
C LEU A 4 9.47 2.13 -38.07
N GLU A 5 10.66 2.12 -37.49
CA GLU A 5 10.85 1.80 -36.07
C GLU A 5 10.28 2.97 -35.25
N ALA A 6 9.11 2.76 -34.66
CA ALA A 6 8.62 3.61 -33.59
C ALA A 6 9.42 3.26 -32.33
N ASN A 7 10.41 4.08 -31.99
CA ASN A 7 11.03 4.11 -30.67
C ASN A 7 9.95 4.47 -29.64
N ALA A 8 9.33 3.43 -29.07
CA ALA A 8 8.65 3.56 -27.79
C ALA A 8 9.75 3.67 -26.73
N ASP A 9 10.07 4.91 -26.38
CA ASP A 9 10.85 5.25 -25.19
C ASP A 9 9.99 4.91 -23.97
N THR A 10 9.85 3.62 -23.71
CA THR A 10 9.33 3.08 -22.45
C THR A 10 10.45 3.24 -21.42
N SER A 11 10.66 4.47 -20.95
CA SER A 11 11.08 4.67 -19.57
C SER A 11 9.89 4.22 -18.71
N ALA A 12 9.72 2.91 -18.58
CA ALA A 12 8.96 2.35 -17.49
C ALA A 12 9.72 2.79 -16.24
N GLU A 13 9.31 3.92 -15.66
CA GLU A 13 9.64 4.24 -14.29
C GLU A 13 9.30 2.96 -13.52
N GLU A 14 10.29 2.36 -12.89
CA GLU A 14 10.08 1.25 -11.96
C GLU A 14 9.11 1.79 -10.90
N GLU A 15 7.81 1.61 -11.11
CA GLU A 15 6.79 1.89 -10.10
C GLU A 15 7.17 1.00 -8.94
N SER A 16 7.79 1.60 -7.93
CA SER A 16 8.19 0.91 -6.71
C SER A 16 6.92 0.48 -6.00
N PHE A 17 6.43 -0.72 -6.30
CA PHE A 17 5.28 -1.36 -5.65
C PHE A 17 5.66 -1.71 -4.21
N GLY A 18 5.43 -0.77 -3.30
CA GLY A 18 5.66 -0.92 -1.88
C GLY A 18 5.55 0.41 -1.15
N PRO A 19 5.29 0.38 0.17
CA PRO A 19 5.19 1.59 0.97
C PRO A 19 6.47 2.41 0.86
N GLN A 20 6.34 3.67 0.43
CA GLN A 20 7.48 4.57 0.35
C GLN A 20 7.77 5.17 1.73
N LEU A 21 9.01 5.07 2.21
CA LEU A 21 9.40 5.67 3.49
C LEU A 21 9.22 7.19 3.47
N ILE A 22 8.75 7.74 4.59
CA ILE A 22 8.48 9.18 4.72
C ILE A 22 9.72 10.07 4.51
N ALA A 23 10.92 9.53 4.76
CA ALA A 23 12.19 10.18 4.45
C ALA A 23 12.34 10.60 2.97
N ARG A 24 11.62 9.95 2.06
CA ARG A 24 11.61 10.33 0.63
C ARG A 24 11.06 11.75 0.40
N LEU A 25 10.22 12.26 1.29
CA LEU A 25 9.73 13.65 1.23
C LEU A 25 10.85 14.68 1.42
N GLU A 26 11.97 14.33 2.06
CA GLU A 26 13.13 15.23 2.18
C GLU A 26 13.73 15.54 0.80
N GLN A 27 13.76 14.55 -0.09
CA GLN A 27 14.24 14.69 -1.47
C GLN A 27 13.31 15.58 -2.31
N CYS A 28 12.04 15.69 -1.91
CA CYS A 28 11.04 16.58 -2.52
C CYS A 28 11.05 17.99 -1.89
N GLY A 29 12.04 18.32 -1.06
CA GLY A 29 12.20 19.66 -0.50
C GLY A 29 11.35 19.94 0.74
N ILE A 30 10.93 18.90 1.46
CA ILE A 30 10.40 19.00 2.83
C ILE A 30 11.57 19.01 3.82
N ASN A 31 11.47 19.84 4.86
CA ASN A 31 12.54 19.95 5.85
C ASN A 31 12.60 18.68 6.73
N ALA A 32 13.79 18.15 6.99
CA ALA A 32 14.00 17.00 7.86
C ALA A 32 13.35 17.14 9.25
N ASN A 33 13.32 18.35 9.82
CA ASN A 33 12.63 18.61 11.09
C ASN A 33 11.11 18.45 10.99
N ASP A 34 10.53 18.74 9.82
CA ASP A 34 9.10 18.55 9.61
C ASP A 34 8.79 17.07 9.33
N VAL A 35 9.67 16.35 8.62
CA VAL A 35 9.58 14.88 8.48
C VAL A 35 9.64 14.18 9.84
N LYS A 36 10.57 14.57 10.70
CA LYS A 36 10.67 14.00 12.06
C LYS A 36 9.39 14.22 12.89
N LYS A 37 8.73 15.37 12.77
CA LYS A 37 7.45 15.61 13.45
C LYS A 37 6.33 14.71 12.91
N LEU A 38 6.33 14.43 11.61
CA LEU A 38 5.39 13.49 11.00
C LEU A 38 5.63 12.07 11.54
N GLU A 39 6.89 11.64 11.65
CA GLU A 39 7.26 10.36 12.27
C GLU A 39 6.83 10.28 13.74
N GLU A 40 7.08 11.32 14.53
CA GLU A 40 6.64 11.40 15.94
C GLU A 40 5.11 11.39 16.09
N ALA A 41 4.38 11.82 15.05
CA ALA A 41 2.92 11.75 14.97
C ALA A 41 2.38 10.42 14.43
N GLY A 42 3.25 9.47 14.07
CA GLY A 42 2.88 8.12 13.59
C GLY A 42 2.84 7.96 12.06
N PHE A 43 3.23 8.98 11.30
CA PHE A 43 3.36 8.88 9.84
C PHE A 43 4.74 8.34 9.47
N HIS A 44 4.79 7.09 9.01
CA HIS A 44 6.05 6.43 8.64
C HIS A 44 6.21 6.24 7.12
N THR A 45 5.14 6.44 6.35
CA THR A 45 5.14 6.29 4.90
C THR A 45 4.55 7.51 4.20
N VAL A 46 4.90 7.70 2.93
CA VAL A 46 4.36 8.79 2.09
C VAL A 46 2.86 8.61 1.88
N GLU A 47 2.40 7.37 1.71
CA GLU A 47 0.97 7.04 1.55
C GLU A 47 0.17 7.44 2.79
N ALA A 48 0.70 7.20 3.99
CA ALA A 48 0.03 7.59 5.23
C ALA A 48 -0.22 9.11 5.28
N VAL A 49 0.73 9.91 4.79
CA VAL A 49 0.59 11.37 4.69
C VAL A 49 -0.37 11.76 3.58
N ALA A 50 -0.30 11.12 2.41
CA ALA A 50 -1.16 11.42 1.26
C ALA A 50 -2.64 11.10 1.53
N TYR A 51 -2.93 10.05 2.30
CA TYR A 51 -4.28 9.67 2.69
C TYR A 51 -4.81 10.44 3.91
N ALA A 52 -3.94 11.11 4.67
CA ALA A 52 -4.36 11.86 5.84
C ALA A 52 -5.14 13.14 5.45
N PRO A 53 -6.26 13.44 6.12
CA PRO A 53 -6.91 14.72 5.94
C PRO A 53 -6.01 15.85 6.43
N LYS A 54 -6.00 16.99 5.73
CA LYS A 54 -5.21 18.19 6.09
C LYS A 54 -5.35 18.57 7.58
N LYS A 55 -6.55 18.41 8.14
CA LYS A 55 -6.85 18.68 9.56
C LYS A 55 -5.96 17.88 10.53
N GLU A 56 -5.61 16.65 10.18
CA GLU A 56 -4.75 15.80 11.01
C GLU A 56 -3.32 16.32 11.04
N LEU A 57 -2.79 16.73 9.88
CA LEU A 57 -1.46 17.34 9.77
C LEU A 57 -1.37 18.66 10.55
N LEU A 58 -2.46 19.44 10.57
CA LEU A 58 -2.53 20.70 11.33
C LEU A 58 -2.54 20.49 12.85
N ASN A 59 -2.97 19.32 13.33
CA ASN A 59 -2.94 19.00 14.76
C ASN A 59 -1.51 18.67 15.24
N ILE A 60 -0.56 18.47 14.32
CA ILE A 60 0.83 18.19 14.65
C ILE A 60 1.52 19.49 15.05
N LYS A 61 2.07 19.51 16.27
CA LYS A 61 2.74 20.69 16.82
C LYS A 61 3.90 21.14 15.93
N GLY A 62 3.80 22.37 15.43
CA GLY A 62 4.85 23.00 14.62
C GLY A 62 4.75 22.72 13.12
N ILE A 63 3.63 22.15 12.66
CA ILE A 63 3.21 22.16 11.25
C ILE A 63 2.20 23.29 11.06
N SER A 64 2.54 24.26 10.23
CA SER A 64 1.62 25.34 9.86
C SER A 64 0.80 24.96 8.62
N GLU A 65 -0.24 25.73 8.32
CA GLU A 65 -1.08 25.48 7.15
C GLU A 65 -0.29 25.45 5.83
N ALA A 66 0.58 26.44 5.62
CA ALA A 66 1.45 26.50 4.44
C ALA A 66 2.39 25.29 4.33
N LYS A 67 2.84 24.73 5.47
CA LYS A 67 3.67 23.52 5.49
C LYS A 67 2.83 22.29 5.15
N ALA A 68 1.64 22.16 5.72
CA ALA A 68 0.74 21.05 5.45
C ALA A 68 0.37 20.99 3.96
N ASP A 69 0.05 22.15 3.35
CA ASP A 69 -0.26 22.22 1.91
C ASP A 69 0.94 21.80 1.04
N LYS A 70 2.15 22.26 1.40
CA LYS A 70 3.37 21.85 0.70
C LYS A 70 3.64 20.35 0.84
N ILE A 71 3.51 19.80 2.05
CA ILE A 71 3.71 18.37 2.33
C ILE A 71 2.73 17.52 1.51
N LEU A 72 1.44 17.87 1.52
CA LEU A 72 0.41 17.15 0.76
C LEU A 72 0.65 17.25 -0.75
N ALA A 73 1.04 18.41 -1.25
CA ALA A 73 1.33 18.60 -2.67
C ALA A 73 2.53 17.75 -3.14
N GLU A 74 3.58 17.63 -2.34
CA GLU A 74 4.73 16.77 -2.68
C GLU A 74 4.39 15.28 -2.53
N ALA A 75 3.64 14.89 -1.48
CA ALA A 75 3.20 13.50 -1.29
C ALA A 75 2.28 13.03 -2.44
N ALA A 76 1.39 13.89 -2.94
CA ALA A 76 0.48 13.58 -4.04
C ALA A 76 1.18 13.36 -5.40
N LYS A 77 2.44 13.81 -5.55
CA LYS A 77 3.25 13.50 -6.76
C LYS A 77 3.83 12.09 -6.71
N LEU A 78 4.04 11.56 -5.52
CA LEU A 78 4.65 10.26 -5.28
C LEU A 78 3.61 9.13 -5.17
N VAL A 79 2.36 9.48 -4.84
CA VAL A 79 1.26 8.54 -4.63
C VAL A 79 0.17 8.80 -5.68
N PRO A 80 -0.19 7.81 -6.51
CA PRO A 80 -1.22 7.97 -7.53
C PRO A 80 -2.62 8.05 -6.90
N MET A 81 -3.10 9.28 -6.66
CA MET A 81 -4.39 9.58 -6.01
C MET A 81 -5.55 9.85 -7.00
N GLY A 82 -5.33 9.67 -8.30
CA GLY A 82 -6.27 10.03 -9.37
C GLY A 82 -7.29 8.94 -9.73
N PHE A 83 -8.14 9.27 -10.70
CA PHE A 83 -9.01 8.27 -11.34
C PHE A 83 -8.19 7.35 -12.26
N THR A 84 -8.56 6.08 -12.29
CA THR A 84 -7.98 5.04 -13.15
C THR A 84 -9.09 4.26 -13.82
N THR A 85 -8.79 3.58 -14.93
CA THR A 85 -9.81 2.79 -15.65
C THR A 85 -10.13 1.51 -14.88
N ALA A 86 -11.34 0.97 -15.08
CA ALA A 86 -11.73 -0.31 -14.47
C ALA A 86 -10.81 -1.47 -14.90
N THR A 87 -10.29 -1.42 -16.12
CA THR A 87 -9.36 -2.42 -16.67
C THR A 87 -8.00 -2.36 -15.97
N GLU A 88 -7.43 -1.16 -15.79
CA GLU A 88 -6.17 -0.98 -15.03
C GLU A 88 -6.33 -1.43 -13.58
N PHE A 89 -7.43 -1.06 -12.92
CA PHE A 89 -7.70 -1.49 -11.56
C PHE A 89 -7.85 -3.01 -11.46
N HIS A 90 -8.51 -3.65 -12.42
CA HIS A 90 -8.63 -5.11 -12.46
C HIS A 90 -7.26 -5.79 -12.64
N GLN A 91 -6.39 -5.24 -13.50
CA GLN A 91 -5.04 -5.74 -13.68
C GLN A 91 -4.24 -5.65 -12.37
N ARG A 92 -4.29 -4.51 -11.66
CA ARG A 92 -3.66 -4.36 -10.34
C ARG A 92 -4.19 -5.36 -9.31
N ARG A 93 -5.49 -5.68 -9.36
CA ARG A 93 -6.06 -6.72 -8.47
C ARG A 93 -5.50 -8.11 -8.72
N SER A 94 -5.03 -8.42 -9.93
CA SER A 94 -4.39 -9.71 -10.23
C SER A 94 -2.99 -9.86 -9.59
N GLU A 95 -2.39 -8.76 -9.15
CA GLU A 95 -1.09 -8.73 -8.46
C GLU A 95 -1.24 -8.88 -6.93
N ILE A 96 -2.48 -8.92 -6.41
CA ILE A 96 -2.72 -9.06 -4.98
C ILE A 96 -2.28 -10.44 -4.51
N ILE A 97 -1.37 -10.45 -3.55
CA ILE A 97 -0.89 -11.69 -2.93
C ILE A 97 -2.02 -12.28 -2.08
N GLN A 98 -2.24 -13.59 -2.25
CA GLN A 98 -3.17 -14.38 -1.46
C GLN A 98 -2.40 -15.38 -0.60
N ILE A 99 -2.66 -15.37 0.71
CA ILE A 99 -1.99 -16.25 1.68
C ILE A 99 -2.79 -17.55 1.80
N THR A 100 -2.15 -18.70 1.54
CA THR A 100 -2.77 -20.01 1.72
C THR A 100 -3.17 -20.25 3.19
N THR A 101 -4.33 -20.85 3.37
CA THR A 101 -4.83 -21.32 4.67
C THR A 101 -4.23 -22.66 5.09
N GLY A 102 -3.47 -23.33 4.20
CA GLY A 102 -2.96 -24.68 4.37
C GLY A 102 -3.95 -25.79 4.01
N SER A 103 -5.20 -25.44 3.69
CA SER A 103 -6.23 -26.38 3.19
C SER A 103 -6.63 -26.03 1.76
N LYS A 104 -6.51 -27.00 0.85
CA LYS A 104 -6.87 -26.82 -0.56
C LYS A 104 -8.36 -26.52 -0.75
N GLU A 105 -9.20 -27.12 0.08
CA GLU A 105 -10.65 -26.93 0.03
C GLU A 105 -11.04 -25.52 0.47
N LEU A 106 -10.41 -25.01 1.54
CA LEU A 106 -10.66 -23.66 2.02
C LEU A 106 -10.08 -22.61 1.07
N ASP A 107 -8.88 -22.82 0.54
CA ASP A 107 -8.28 -21.94 -0.47
C ASP A 107 -9.14 -21.91 -1.74
N LYS A 108 -9.67 -23.05 -2.19
CA LYS A 108 -10.62 -23.10 -3.31
C LYS A 108 -11.90 -22.32 -3.03
N LEU A 109 -12.43 -22.40 -1.82
CA LEU A 109 -13.62 -21.63 -1.40
C LEU A 109 -13.33 -20.13 -1.43
N LEU A 110 -12.13 -19.72 -1.01
CA LEU A 110 -11.65 -18.33 -1.01
C LEU A 110 -11.10 -17.87 -2.38
N GLN A 111 -11.09 -18.76 -3.39
CA GLN A 111 -10.52 -18.51 -4.71
C GLN A 111 -9.02 -18.14 -4.69
N GLY A 112 -8.27 -18.82 -3.81
CA GLY A 112 -6.81 -18.84 -3.75
C GLY A 112 -6.25 -18.75 -2.33
N GLY A 113 -6.88 -17.96 -1.45
CA GLY A 113 -6.47 -17.82 -0.06
C GLY A 113 -6.99 -16.53 0.57
N ILE A 114 -6.33 -16.08 1.65
CA ILE A 114 -6.65 -14.82 2.33
C ILE A 114 -6.01 -13.65 1.56
N GLU A 115 -6.83 -12.70 1.08
CA GLU A 115 -6.41 -11.54 0.27
C GLU A 115 -5.67 -10.49 1.11
N THR A 116 -4.44 -10.12 0.72
CA THR A 116 -3.70 -9.00 1.33
C THR A 116 -4.31 -7.64 0.96
N GLY A 117 -4.02 -6.60 1.74
CA GLY A 117 -4.61 -5.26 1.51
C GLY A 117 -6.11 -5.16 1.87
N SER A 118 -6.68 -6.19 2.50
CA SER A 118 -8.07 -6.24 2.96
C SER A 118 -8.17 -6.73 4.41
N ILE A 119 -9.32 -6.49 5.06
CA ILE A 119 -9.63 -7.06 6.38
C ILE A 119 -10.58 -8.25 6.17
N THR A 120 -10.15 -9.43 6.61
CA THR A 120 -10.97 -10.66 6.58
C THR A 120 -11.42 -11.03 7.99
N GLU A 121 -12.74 -11.16 8.21
CA GLU A 121 -13.32 -11.52 9.51
C GLU A 121 -13.58 -13.02 9.63
N LEU A 122 -13.20 -13.62 10.76
CA LEU A 122 -13.46 -15.02 11.10
C LEU A 122 -14.39 -15.10 12.32
N PHE A 123 -15.65 -15.47 12.12
CA PHE A 123 -16.64 -15.62 13.20
C PHE A 123 -17.15 -17.06 13.32
N GLY A 124 -17.60 -17.44 14.52
CA GLY A 124 -18.14 -18.77 14.81
C GLY A 124 -18.11 -19.13 16.29
N GLU A 125 -18.72 -20.25 16.68
CA GLU A 125 -18.82 -20.69 18.08
C GLU A 125 -17.47 -21.04 18.73
N PHE A 126 -17.45 -21.26 20.05
CA PHE A 126 -16.25 -21.75 20.73
C PHE A 126 -15.78 -23.09 20.13
N ARG A 127 -14.46 -23.33 20.11
CA ARG A 127 -13.85 -24.58 19.61
C ARG A 127 -14.03 -24.88 18.11
N THR A 128 -14.36 -23.87 17.29
CA THR A 128 -14.48 -23.98 15.81
C THR A 128 -13.18 -23.77 15.04
N GLY A 129 -12.03 -23.64 15.72
CA GLY A 129 -10.72 -23.58 15.05
C GLY A 129 -10.24 -22.20 14.61
N LYS A 130 -10.97 -21.10 14.89
CA LYS A 130 -10.56 -19.72 14.55
C LYS A 130 -9.12 -19.39 14.97
N THR A 131 -8.76 -19.62 16.23
CA THR A 131 -7.40 -19.37 16.74
C THR A 131 -6.34 -20.24 16.07
N GLN A 132 -6.68 -21.50 15.73
CA GLN A 132 -5.77 -22.38 15.01
C GLN A 132 -5.49 -21.87 13.60
N LEU A 133 -6.52 -21.38 12.90
CA LEU A 133 -6.33 -20.79 11.58
C LEU A 133 -5.39 -19.57 11.65
N CYS A 134 -5.56 -18.69 12.66
CA CYS A 134 -4.63 -17.56 12.86
C CYS A 134 -3.18 -18.03 13.09
N HIS A 135 -2.97 -19.09 13.88
CA HIS A 135 -1.64 -19.65 14.08
C HIS A 135 -1.03 -20.22 12.79
N THR A 136 -1.83 -20.90 11.97
CA THR A 136 -1.38 -21.38 10.65
C THR A 136 -1.00 -20.22 9.75
N LEU A 137 -1.86 -19.18 9.66
CA LEU A 137 -1.61 -17.99 8.83
C LEU A 137 -0.33 -17.24 9.24
N ALA A 138 0.01 -17.22 10.53
CA ALA A 138 1.24 -16.60 11.04
C ALA A 138 2.53 -17.31 10.57
N VAL A 139 2.42 -18.56 10.11
CA VAL A 139 3.53 -19.33 9.52
C VAL A 139 3.44 -19.31 8.00
N THR A 140 2.26 -19.51 7.41
CA THR A 140 2.10 -19.55 5.94
C THR A 140 2.35 -18.20 5.27
N CYS A 141 2.26 -17.08 5.99
CA CYS A 141 2.68 -15.79 5.45
C CYS A 141 4.20 -15.66 5.19
N GLN A 142 5.02 -16.57 5.73
CA GLN A 142 6.48 -16.55 5.60
C GLN A 142 7.00 -17.41 4.44
N VAL A 143 6.16 -18.28 3.87
CA VAL A 143 6.60 -19.17 2.78
C VAL A 143 6.68 -18.41 1.46
N SER A 144 7.70 -18.73 0.66
CA SER A 144 8.05 -18.02 -0.57
C SER A 144 7.16 -18.33 -1.79
N SER A 145 6.18 -19.22 -1.65
CA SER A 145 5.25 -19.58 -2.72
C SER A 145 3.81 -19.19 -2.37
N PRO A 146 3.27 -18.09 -2.94
CA PRO A 146 1.83 -17.93 -3.03
C PRO A 146 1.26 -19.01 -3.96
N THR A 147 0.05 -19.50 -3.68
CA THR A 147 -0.68 -20.46 -4.53
C THR A 147 -1.37 -19.77 -5.69
#